data_AF-A0A448ZAC0-F1
#
_entry.id   AF-A0A448ZAC0-F1
#
_cell.length_a   1.000
_cell.length_b   1.000
_cell.length_c   1.000
_cell.angle_alpha   90.00
_cell.angle_beta   90.00
_cell.angle_gamma   90.00
#
_symmetry.space_group_name_H-M   'P 1'
#
loop_
_entity.id
_entity.type
_entity.pdbx_description
1 polymer ?
#
loop_
_entity_poly.entity_id
_entity_poly.type
_entity_poly.pdbx_seq_one_letter_code
_entity_poly.pdbx_strand_id
1 'polypeptide(L)'
;MKVFQLVSALLLSLAWMLPSEAQPNGEEACENKGFDVNECNDVGCCFWDGEQCWSDVGQNPCEARPPLLDGYVGWRDNGVVWSDPPNLNWNGCEKVTVVFGIPVCITEKAWPEQVKRDHIVHVFYQLIDNNADGQPDDPKILSEMVNGNYLLLITRDNSELDSFFNDFNIEMKASQPVQTSKTFPDSCDFPINRGASPTDRSTWPRSVDTSEMNCQSGRCEAFEEIHHLINVAATILYPSKWATTFESEVGALLKEANGNCGWGYEKNWIDPSTNGCSGTYAYNDETCDESCLVIEGTYWASITYVGGLYTSERTESISNEWLMGTPDNFMEVYPKGVTNAVSLETGSPALYAMVSDTTSEGHAWLPEVMTDGHYKGFDNNVPSPPTQAPTRGATPTQATPTSAPTRGATPTQAPTSATTSSTTSGCVDDEDFRFKNKKKKSYFRFKNKKKKSCEKWVAKNANKLHKKKFVRAMKKKCRKKFKNKHVWDYCPKTCALVGLGDCA
;
A
#
# COMPACT_ATOMS: atom_id res chain seq x y z
N MET A 1 -70.82 -48.79 11.46
CA MET A 1 -71.70 -48.00 10.57
C MET A 1 -70.95 -46.76 10.13
N LYS A 2 -70.79 -46.57 8.82
CA LYS A 2 -70.27 -45.37 8.17
C LYS A 2 -71.36 -44.29 8.13
N VAL A 3 -71.02 -43.03 8.43
CA VAL A 3 -71.59 -41.78 7.85
C VAL A 3 -70.48 -40.72 8.02
N PHE A 4 -69.69 -40.35 6.99
CA PHE A 4 -69.86 -39.20 6.07
C PHE A 4 -70.17 -37.86 6.79
N GLN A 5 -69.62 -36.68 6.52
CA GLN A 5 -68.54 -36.08 5.73
C GLN A 5 -68.63 -34.55 6.01
N LEU A 6 -67.55 -33.79 5.82
CA LEU A 6 -67.46 -32.33 5.57
C LEU A 6 -67.62 -31.31 6.74
N VAL A 7 -66.47 -30.73 7.17
CA VAL A 7 -66.15 -29.28 7.14
C VAL A 7 -64.60 -29.18 7.09
N SER A 8 -63.96 -29.13 5.92
CA SER A 8 -63.49 -27.93 5.19
C SER A 8 -62.66 -26.92 6.00
N ALA A 9 -61.35 -26.96 5.75
CA ALA A 9 -60.35 -25.88 5.80
C ALA A 9 -60.65 -24.60 6.59
N LEU A 10 -59.96 -24.40 7.72
CA LEU A 10 -59.52 -23.08 8.22
C LEU A 10 -58.53 -23.24 9.39
N LEU A 11 -57.30 -23.68 9.10
CA LEU A 11 -56.17 -23.61 10.05
C LEU A 11 -54.87 -23.24 9.30
N LEU A 12 -54.92 -22.11 8.59
CA LEU A 12 -53.76 -21.32 8.23
C LEU A 12 -54.12 -19.86 8.50
N SER A 13 -53.13 -19.08 8.93
CA SER A 13 -53.16 -17.63 9.23
C SER A 13 -53.73 -17.19 10.59
N LEU A 14 -52.98 -17.50 11.65
CA LEU A 14 -52.72 -16.51 12.72
C LEU A 14 -51.22 -16.53 13.04
N ALA A 15 -50.40 -16.20 12.03
CA ALA A 15 -49.12 -15.58 12.31
C ALA A 15 -49.46 -14.20 12.88
N TRP A 16 -49.03 -13.98 14.11
CA TRP A 16 -49.20 -12.72 14.80
C TRP A 16 -48.63 -11.60 13.92
N MET A 17 -49.46 -10.60 13.61
CA MET A 17 -48.96 -9.29 13.23
C MET A 17 -48.24 -8.73 14.45
N LEU A 18 -46.95 -9.05 14.58
CA LEU A 18 -46.06 -8.22 15.38
C LEU A 18 -46.02 -6.85 14.68
N PRO A 19 -46.19 -5.73 15.42
CA PRO A 19 -45.95 -4.42 14.85
C PRO A 19 -44.50 -4.41 14.35
N SER A 20 -44.24 -3.93 13.12
CA SER A 20 -42.88 -3.65 12.71
C SER A 20 -42.31 -2.67 13.72
N GLU A 21 -41.23 -3.04 14.41
CA GLU A 21 -40.52 -2.09 15.25
C GLU A 21 -40.23 -0.84 14.41
N ALA A 22 -40.68 0.31 14.90
CA ALA A 22 -40.40 1.58 14.22
C ALA A 22 -38.87 1.74 14.18
N GLN A 23 -38.30 1.92 12.98
CA GLN A 23 -36.87 2.11 12.87
C GLN A 23 -36.44 3.34 13.67
N PRO A 24 -35.38 3.24 14.48
CA PRO A 24 -34.89 4.36 15.28
C PRO A 24 -34.41 5.47 14.34
N ASN A 25 -34.48 6.72 14.79
CA ASN A 25 -33.76 7.80 14.10
C ASN A 25 -32.25 7.72 14.42
N GLY A 26 -31.44 8.46 13.67
CA GLY A 26 -29.98 8.41 13.85
C GLY A 26 -29.52 8.80 15.26
N GLU A 27 -30.06 9.87 15.86
CA GLU A 27 -29.72 10.25 17.24
C GLU A 27 -30.04 9.10 18.21
N GLU A 28 -31.21 8.49 18.07
CA GLU A 28 -31.64 7.33 18.87
C GLU A 28 -30.82 6.07 18.62
N ALA A 29 -30.23 5.93 17.43
CA ALA A 29 -29.43 4.77 17.06
C ALA A 29 -27.96 4.93 17.49
N CYS A 30 -27.41 6.14 17.41
CA CYS A 30 -25.98 6.42 17.56
C CYS A 30 -25.60 6.98 18.93
N GLU A 31 -26.36 7.95 19.43
CA GLU A 31 -25.89 8.79 20.53
C GLU A 31 -26.17 8.16 21.89
N ASN A 32 -25.27 8.38 22.85
CA ASN A 32 -25.39 7.92 24.24
C ASN A 32 -25.55 6.40 24.42
N LYS A 33 -25.15 5.60 23.43
CA LYS A 33 -25.19 4.13 23.49
C LYS A 33 -24.04 3.51 24.28
N GLY A 34 -22.99 4.29 24.55
CA GLY A 34 -21.75 3.76 25.11
C GLY A 34 -20.99 2.89 24.13
N PHE A 35 -21.26 3.05 22.83
CA PHE A 35 -20.54 2.35 21.77
C PHE A 35 -19.06 2.69 21.80
N ASP A 36 -18.24 1.70 21.46
CA ASP A 36 -16.90 1.96 20.98
C ASP A 36 -16.92 2.39 19.49
N VAL A 37 -15.74 2.71 18.94
CA VAL A 37 -15.61 3.18 17.55
C VAL A 37 -16.16 2.16 16.54
N ASN A 38 -16.06 0.87 16.82
CA ASN A 38 -16.50 -0.19 15.89
C ASN A 38 -18.01 -0.36 15.98
N GLU A 39 -18.54 -0.48 17.20
CA GLU A 39 -19.99 -0.55 17.44
C GLU A 39 -20.72 0.67 16.87
N CYS A 40 -20.10 1.85 16.94
CA CYS A 40 -20.64 3.07 16.35
C CYS A 40 -20.73 2.99 14.81
N ASN A 41 -19.62 2.62 14.17
CA ASN A 41 -19.56 2.54 12.71
C ASN A 41 -20.49 1.44 12.15
N ASP A 42 -20.69 0.35 12.89
CA ASP A 42 -21.53 -0.79 12.48
C ASP A 42 -23.02 -0.46 12.39
N VAL A 43 -23.49 0.62 13.01
CA VAL A 43 -24.89 1.07 12.89
C VAL A 43 -25.19 1.58 11.47
N GLY A 44 -24.18 2.06 10.73
CA GLY A 44 -24.30 2.48 9.34
C GLY A 44 -24.95 3.85 9.10
N CYS A 45 -25.48 4.50 10.14
CA CYS A 45 -26.01 5.87 10.10
C CYS A 45 -25.28 6.81 11.10
N CYS A 46 -24.16 6.35 11.65
CA CYS A 46 -23.40 7.03 12.70
C CYS A 46 -21.95 7.29 12.25
N PHE A 47 -21.31 8.24 12.92
CA PHE A 47 -19.88 8.48 12.81
C PHE A 47 -19.25 8.68 14.19
N TRP A 48 -17.96 8.35 14.31
CA TRP A 48 -17.20 8.52 15.55
C TRP A 48 -16.46 9.86 15.57
N ASP A 49 -16.68 10.69 16.59
CA ASP A 49 -15.94 11.93 16.82
C ASP A 49 -15.80 12.23 18.32
N GLY A 50 -14.60 12.65 18.74
CA GLY A 50 -14.34 13.07 20.11
C GLY A 50 -14.63 12.01 21.20
N GLU A 51 -14.27 10.75 20.96
CA GLU A 51 -14.54 9.59 21.85
C GLU A 51 -16.03 9.27 22.05
N GLN A 52 -16.89 9.74 21.15
CA GLN A 52 -18.33 9.51 21.19
C GLN A 52 -18.88 9.16 19.81
N CYS A 53 -19.98 8.42 19.80
CA CYS A 53 -20.74 8.11 18.60
C CYS A 53 -21.81 9.16 18.34
N TRP A 54 -21.83 9.70 17.12
CA TRP A 54 -22.72 10.76 16.68
C TRP A 54 -23.57 10.31 15.51
N SER A 55 -24.78 10.87 15.41
CA SER A 55 -25.66 10.62 14.29
C SER A 55 -25.23 11.39 13.05
N ASP A 56 -25.05 10.66 11.94
CA ASP A 56 -24.73 11.22 10.62
C ASP A 56 -25.99 11.77 9.93
N VAL A 57 -27.17 11.36 10.42
CA VAL A 57 -28.48 11.69 9.84
C VAL A 57 -29.36 12.53 10.78
N GLY A 58 -28.87 12.89 11.97
CA GLY A 58 -29.64 13.57 13.01
C GLY A 58 -30.90 12.79 13.39
N GLN A 59 -32.04 13.48 13.43
CA GLN A 59 -33.37 12.91 13.74
C GLN A 59 -34.05 12.23 12.54
N ASN A 60 -33.38 12.11 11.40
CA ASN A 60 -33.92 11.31 10.28
C ASN A 60 -33.81 9.81 10.60
N PRO A 61 -34.61 8.94 9.95
CA PRO A 61 -34.50 7.49 10.10
C PRO A 61 -33.05 7.02 9.96
N CYS A 62 -32.60 6.22 10.93
CA CYS A 62 -31.31 5.57 10.86
C CYS A 62 -31.39 4.41 9.87
N GLU A 63 -31.16 4.73 8.61
CA GLU A 63 -30.94 3.74 7.57
C GLU A 63 -29.43 3.58 7.41
N ALA A 64 -28.95 2.34 7.40
CA ALA A 64 -27.57 2.07 7.02
C ALA A 64 -27.32 2.70 5.66
N ARG A 65 -26.34 3.60 5.56
CA ARG A 65 -25.96 4.20 4.29
C ARG A 65 -25.62 3.05 3.35
N PRO A 66 -26.31 2.89 2.21
CA PRO A 66 -26.02 1.78 1.31
C PRO A 66 -24.55 1.90 0.89
N PRO A 67 -23.81 0.78 0.83
CA PRO A 67 -22.43 0.80 0.39
C PRO A 67 -22.27 1.51 -0.95
N LEU A 68 -21.11 2.12 -1.17
CA LEU A 68 -20.80 2.66 -2.50
C LEU A 68 -20.93 1.56 -3.55
N LEU A 69 -21.64 1.87 -4.64
CA LEU A 69 -21.92 0.94 -5.73
C LEU A 69 -22.76 -0.27 -5.29
N ASP A 70 -23.65 -0.12 -4.30
CA ASP A 70 -24.63 -1.15 -3.98
C ASP A 70 -25.41 -1.62 -5.22
N GLY A 71 -25.59 -2.93 -5.35
CA GLY A 71 -26.18 -3.59 -6.52
C GLY A 71 -25.28 -3.71 -7.76
N TYR A 72 -24.05 -3.15 -7.75
CA TYR A 72 -23.10 -3.39 -8.84
C TYR A 72 -22.54 -4.81 -8.77
N VAL A 73 -22.31 -5.40 -9.94
CA VAL A 73 -21.69 -6.72 -10.08
C VAL A 73 -20.27 -6.54 -10.56
N GLY A 74 -19.29 -7.01 -9.79
CA GLY A 74 -17.87 -6.91 -10.13
C GLY A 74 -17.25 -8.16 -10.75
N TRP A 75 -17.93 -9.30 -10.62
CA TRP A 75 -17.46 -10.59 -11.15
C TRP A 75 -18.60 -11.36 -11.81
N ARG A 76 -18.36 -11.90 -13.01
CA ARG A 76 -19.29 -12.78 -13.72
C ARG A 76 -18.54 -13.58 -14.78
N ASP A 77 -18.95 -14.83 -15.00
CA ASP A 77 -18.43 -15.68 -16.09
C ASP A 77 -16.89 -15.76 -16.11
N ASN A 78 -16.27 -15.93 -14.93
CA ASN A 78 -14.81 -15.96 -14.73
C ASN A 78 -14.06 -14.69 -15.18
N GLY A 79 -14.70 -13.52 -15.08
CA GLY A 79 -14.04 -12.26 -15.42
C GLY A 79 -14.57 -11.06 -14.64
N VAL A 80 -13.76 -10.00 -14.66
CA VAL A 80 -14.08 -8.70 -14.07
C VAL A 80 -15.19 -8.03 -14.89
N VAL A 81 -16.21 -7.54 -14.20
CA VAL A 81 -17.31 -6.77 -14.81
C VAL A 81 -17.10 -5.30 -14.50
N TRP A 82 -16.86 -4.52 -15.56
CA TRP A 82 -16.77 -3.06 -15.50
C TRP A 82 -18.12 -2.43 -15.89
N SER A 83 -18.55 -1.44 -15.12
CA SER A 83 -19.83 -0.73 -15.30
C SER A 83 -19.62 0.77 -15.46
N ASP A 84 -20.63 1.45 -16.01
CA ASP A 84 -20.65 2.92 -16.00
C ASP A 84 -20.77 3.45 -14.55
N PRO A 85 -20.01 4.49 -14.19
CA PRO A 85 -20.13 5.10 -12.86
C PRO A 85 -21.54 5.67 -12.64
N PRO A 86 -22.04 5.71 -11.39
CA PRO A 86 -23.28 6.41 -11.08
C PRO A 86 -23.25 7.89 -11.49
N ASN A 87 -24.39 8.43 -11.92
CA ASN A 87 -24.48 9.76 -12.54
C ASN A 87 -24.12 10.97 -11.64
N LEU A 88 -23.96 10.80 -10.32
CA LEU A 88 -23.66 11.88 -9.37
C LEU A 88 -22.41 11.55 -8.56
N ASN A 89 -21.49 12.52 -8.43
CA ASN A 89 -20.29 12.52 -7.58
C ASN A 89 -19.13 11.57 -7.94
N TRP A 90 -19.26 10.73 -8.97
CA TRP A 90 -18.17 9.87 -9.49
C TRP A 90 -17.31 10.53 -10.58
N ASN A 91 -17.18 11.86 -10.53
CA ASN A 91 -16.37 12.60 -11.52
C ASN A 91 -14.92 12.10 -11.47
N GLY A 92 -14.33 11.84 -12.64
CA GLY A 92 -12.96 11.33 -12.75
C GLY A 92 -12.86 9.80 -12.89
N CYS A 93 -13.95 9.07 -12.64
CA CYS A 93 -14.05 7.65 -12.98
C CYS A 93 -14.59 7.49 -14.40
N GLU A 94 -13.84 6.78 -15.25
CA GLU A 94 -14.30 6.35 -16.58
C GLU A 94 -15.19 5.10 -16.45
N LYS A 95 -14.75 4.16 -15.61
CA LYS A 95 -15.51 2.96 -15.24
C LYS A 95 -15.36 2.67 -13.76
N VAL A 96 -16.26 1.84 -13.27
CA VAL A 96 -16.22 1.31 -11.91
C VAL A 96 -16.42 -0.20 -11.92
N THR A 97 -15.90 -0.86 -10.90
CA THR A 97 -16.23 -2.25 -10.55
C THR A 97 -16.26 -2.37 -9.03
N VAL A 98 -16.57 -3.56 -8.52
CA VAL A 98 -16.53 -3.88 -7.10
C VAL A 98 -15.73 -5.15 -6.86
N VAL A 99 -15.04 -5.25 -5.74
CA VAL A 99 -14.36 -6.46 -5.27
C VAL A 99 -14.98 -6.82 -3.93
N PHE A 100 -15.80 -7.87 -3.90
CA PHE A 100 -16.60 -8.23 -2.71
C PHE A 100 -17.42 -7.07 -2.11
N GLY A 101 -17.81 -6.09 -2.94
CA GLY A 101 -18.54 -4.88 -2.51
C GLY A 101 -17.64 -3.66 -2.26
N ILE A 102 -16.31 -3.82 -2.24
CA ILE A 102 -15.37 -2.70 -2.13
C ILE A 102 -15.28 -2.01 -3.51
N PRO A 103 -15.54 -0.69 -3.61
CA PRO A 103 -15.52 0.01 -4.88
C PRO A 103 -14.11 0.14 -5.47
N VAL A 104 -14.05 -0.01 -6.80
CA VAL A 104 -12.87 0.28 -7.61
C VAL A 104 -13.25 1.29 -8.69
N CYS A 105 -12.50 2.39 -8.76
CA CYS A 105 -12.64 3.42 -9.79
C CYS A 105 -11.41 3.38 -10.72
N ILE A 106 -11.61 3.51 -12.02
CA ILE A 106 -10.51 3.65 -12.99
C ILE A 106 -10.65 4.94 -13.79
N THR A 107 -9.55 5.67 -13.98
CA THR A 107 -9.54 6.92 -14.77
C THR A 107 -9.57 6.67 -16.28
N GLU A 108 -9.99 7.68 -17.05
CA GLU A 108 -10.05 7.64 -18.52
C GLU A 108 -8.70 7.27 -19.14
N LYS A 109 -7.57 7.72 -18.57
CA LYS A 109 -6.24 7.43 -19.13
C LYS A 109 -5.74 6.02 -18.83
N ALA A 110 -6.18 5.44 -17.72
CA ALA A 110 -5.82 4.07 -17.33
C ALA A 110 -6.72 3.04 -18.03
N TRP A 111 -7.97 3.43 -18.35
CA TRP A 111 -8.97 2.55 -18.94
C TRP A 111 -8.49 1.74 -20.16
N PRO A 112 -7.72 2.27 -21.13
CA PRO A 112 -7.26 1.48 -22.27
C PRO A 112 -6.31 0.32 -21.94
N GLU A 113 -5.69 0.27 -20.76
CA GLU A 113 -4.70 -0.74 -20.38
C GLU A 113 -5.35 -2.03 -19.82
N GLN A 114 -6.12 -2.73 -20.66
CA GLN A 114 -6.95 -3.87 -20.26
C GLN A 114 -6.22 -4.94 -19.45
N VAL A 115 -5.09 -5.44 -19.94
CA VAL A 115 -4.36 -6.52 -19.26
C VAL A 115 -3.95 -6.11 -17.84
N LYS A 116 -3.56 -4.84 -17.65
CA LYS A 116 -3.11 -4.34 -16.36
C LYS A 116 -4.25 -3.99 -15.43
N ARG A 117 -5.30 -3.32 -15.91
CA ARG A 117 -6.46 -2.98 -15.07
C ARG A 117 -7.16 -4.23 -14.57
N ASP A 118 -7.30 -5.24 -15.42
CA ASP A 118 -7.94 -6.49 -15.03
C ASP A 118 -7.01 -7.23 -14.04
N HIS A 119 -5.71 -7.32 -14.31
CA HIS A 119 -4.73 -7.89 -13.37
C HIS A 119 -4.77 -7.25 -11.97
N ILE A 120 -4.86 -5.91 -11.86
CA ILE A 120 -5.03 -5.21 -10.57
C ILE A 120 -6.26 -5.72 -9.82
N VAL A 121 -7.40 -5.83 -10.51
CA VAL A 121 -8.65 -6.29 -9.89
C VAL A 121 -8.55 -7.76 -9.49
N HIS A 122 -7.91 -8.62 -10.29
CA HIS A 122 -7.64 -10.01 -9.91
C HIS A 122 -6.75 -10.10 -8.66
N VAL A 123 -5.67 -9.32 -8.57
CA VAL A 123 -4.83 -9.23 -7.37
C VAL A 123 -5.67 -8.80 -6.17
N PHE A 124 -6.61 -7.86 -6.35
CA PHE A 124 -7.48 -7.43 -5.27
C PHE A 124 -8.40 -8.55 -4.79
N TYR A 125 -9.05 -9.28 -5.69
CA TYR A 125 -9.81 -10.47 -5.32
C TYR A 125 -8.95 -11.49 -4.56
N GLN A 126 -7.71 -11.74 -5.01
CA GLN A 126 -6.79 -12.70 -4.37
C GLN A 126 -6.18 -12.22 -3.04
N LEU A 127 -6.29 -10.94 -2.69
CA LEU A 127 -5.89 -10.45 -1.37
C LEU A 127 -7.06 -10.40 -0.39
N ILE A 128 -8.30 -10.38 -0.89
CA ILE A 128 -9.50 -10.51 -0.06
C ILE A 128 -9.86 -11.99 0.17
N ASP A 129 -9.67 -12.83 -0.85
CA ASP A 129 -9.87 -14.29 -0.85
C ASP A 129 -8.60 -14.96 -1.43
N ASN A 130 -7.58 -15.08 -0.58
CA ASN A 130 -6.26 -15.60 -0.91
C ASN A 130 -6.26 -17.11 -1.10
N ASN A 131 -7.11 -17.81 -0.37
CA ASN A 131 -7.27 -19.26 -0.49
C ASN A 131 -8.13 -19.67 -1.72
N ALA A 132 -8.81 -18.70 -2.35
CA ALA A 132 -9.65 -18.83 -3.53
C ALA A 132 -10.82 -19.82 -3.36
N ASP A 133 -11.37 -19.93 -2.16
CA ASP A 133 -12.56 -20.74 -1.84
C ASP A 133 -13.87 -20.01 -2.16
N GLY A 134 -13.77 -18.75 -2.57
CA GLY A 134 -14.92 -17.92 -2.85
C GLY A 134 -15.54 -17.35 -1.58
N GLN A 135 -14.78 -17.13 -0.52
CA GLN A 135 -15.19 -16.33 0.63
C GLN A 135 -14.03 -15.42 1.03
N PRO A 136 -14.32 -14.21 1.55
CA PRO A 136 -13.27 -13.36 2.12
C PRO A 136 -12.59 -14.05 3.30
N ASP A 137 -11.26 -14.02 3.37
CA ASP A 137 -10.48 -14.66 4.44
C ASP A 137 -10.74 -13.99 5.81
N ASP A 138 -10.90 -12.66 5.84
CA ASP A 138 -11.32 -11.90 7.03
C ASP A 138 -12.62 -11.12 6.74
N PRO A 139 -13.79 -11.69 7.10
CA PRO A 139 -15.08 -11.02 6.93
C PRO A 139 -15.23 -9.70 7.70
N LYS A 140 -14.51 -9.51 8.83
CA LYS A 140 -14.57 -8.24 9.58
C LYS A 140 -13.85 -7.14 8.82
N ILE A 141 -12.69 -7.45 8.24
CA ILE A 141 -11.95 -6.54 7.36
C ILE A 141 -12.79 -6.17 6.14
N LEU A 142 -13.42 -7.14 5.48
CA LEU A 142 -14.32 -6.83 4.36
C LEU A 142 -15.44 -5.88 4.80
N SER A 143 -16.10 -6.16 5.93
CA SER A 143 -17.18 -5.33 6.45
C SER A 143 -16.73 -3.89 6.72
N GLU A 144 -15.58 -3.69 7.36
CA GLU A 144 -15.01 -2.35 7.59
C GLU A 144 -14.72 -1.63 6.27
N MET A 145 -14.14 -2.33 5.28
CA MET A 145 -13.81 -1.71 4.00
C MET A 145 -15.06 -1.30 3.21
N VAL A 146 -16.11 -2.12 3.23
CA VAL A 146 -17.38 -1.86 2.55
C VAL A 146 -18.15 -0.73 3.24
N ASN A 147 -18.34 -0.81 4.56
CA ASN A 147 -19.09 0.20 5.33
C ASN A 147 -18.32 1.52 5.45
N GLY A 148 -16.99 1.45 5.44
CA GLY A 148 -16.08 2.59 5.44
C GLY A 148 -15.89 3.27 4.08
N ASN A 149 -16.54 2.78 3.02
CA ASN A 149 -16.41 3.31 1.67
C ASN A 149 -14.95 3.37 1.18
N TYR A 150 -14.17 2.32 1.47
CA TYR A 150 -12.77 2.22 1.03
C TYR A 150 -12.71 2.20 -0.49
N LEU A 151 -11.80 2.95 -1.10
CA LEU A 151 -11.71 3.04 -2.56
C LEU A 151 -10.33 2.63 -3.07
N LEU A 152 -10.29 1.65 -3.97
CA LEU A 152 -9.12 1.45 -4.83
C LEU A 152 -9.25 2.34 -6.07
N LEU A 153 -8.29 3.25 -6.28
CA LEU A 153 -8.25 4.15 -7.42
C LEU A 153 -7.18 3.70 -8.42
N ILE A 154 -7.60 3.23 -9.59
CA ILE A 154 -6.70 2.89 -10.69
C ILE A 154 -6.44 4.12 -11.54
N THR A 155 -5.19 4.59 -11.52
CA THR A 155 -4.70 5.67 -12.39
C THR A 155 -3.66 5.14 -13.36
N ARG A 156 -3.33 5.91 -14.40
CA ARG A 156 -2.22 5.55 -15.26
C ARG A 156 -0.91 5.85 -14.55
N ASP A 157 -0.82 7.05 -13.98
CA ASP A 157 0.36 7.57 -13.31
C ASP A 157 -0.01 8.65 -12.27
N ASN A 158 0.95 8.98 -11.40
CA ASN A 158 0.78 9.98 -10.34
C ASN A 158 0.36 11.39 -10.81
N SER A 159 0.43 11.71 -12.11
CA SER A 159 0.00 13.03 -12.59
C SER A 159 -1.51 13.24 -12.55
N GLU A 160 -2.29 12.17 -12.35
CA GLU A 160 -3.75 12.20 -12.30
C GLU A 160 -4.32 12.41 -10.89
N LEU A 161 -3.56 12.08 -9.85
CA LEU A 161 -4.02 12.04 -8.46
C LEU A 161 -4.51 13.40 -7.96
N ASP A 162 -3.69 14.44 -8.14
CA ASP A 162 -4.04 15.80 -7.73
C ASP A 162 -5.37 16.25 -8.36
N SER A 163 -5.59 15.99 -9.65
CA SER A 163 -6.85 16.35 -10.31
C SER A 163 -8.02 15.51 -9.81
N PHE A 164 -7.82 14.20 -9.63
CA PHE A 164 -8.87 13.29 -9.19
C PHE A 164 -9.41 13.70 -7.83
N PHE A 165 -8.56 13.83 -6.82
CA PHE A 165 -8.99 14.16 -5.45
C PHE A 165 -9.52 15.59 -5.28
N ASN A 166 -9.30 16.49 -6.25
CA ASN A 166 -9.95 17.80 -6.25
C ASN A 166 -11.40 17.75 -6.78
N ASP A 167 -11.71 16.79 -7.65
CA ASP A 167 -13.00 16.70 -8.36
C ASP A 167 -13.89 15.55 -7.81
N PHE A 168 -13.29 14.57 -7.13
CA PHE A 168 -13.98 13.44 -6.51
C PHE A 168 -14.61 13.88 -5.18
N ASN A 169 -15.94 13.84 -5.11
CA ASN A 169 -16.72 14.40 -4.00
C ASN A 169 -17.55 13.32 -3.30
N ILE A 170 -16.87 12.23 -2.92
CA ILE A 170 -17.42 11.14 -2.14
C ILE A 170 -16.55 10.98 -0.90
N GLU A 171 -17.20 10.94 0.25
CA GLU A 171 -16.55 10.69 1.52
C GLU A 171 -16.16 9.22 1.64
N MET A 172 -14.91 8.98 2.03
CA MET A 172 -14.26 7.69 2.12
C MET A 172 -13.39 7.68 3.36
N LYS A 173 -13.43 6.59 4.14
CA LYS A 173 -12.51 6.43 5.28
C LYS A 173 -11.07 6.27 4.80
N ALA A 174 -10.88 5.56 3.69
CA ALA A 174 -9.57 5.35 3.09
C ALA A 174 -9.65 5.23 1.56
N SER A 175 -8.54 5.55 0.90
CA SER A 175 -8.35 5.23 -0.50
C SER A 175 -6.89 4.97 -0.79
N GLN A 176 -6.62 4.03 -1.69
CA GLN A 176 -5.28 3.82 -2.20
C GLN A 176 -5.25 3.96 -3.72
N PRO A 177 -4.36 4.79 -4.27
CA PRO A 177 -4.10 4.81 -5.69
C PRO A 177 -3.16 3.68 -6.11
N VAL A 178 -3.49 3.01 -7.21
CA VAL A 178 -2.63 2.05 -7.90
C VAL A 178 -2.41 2.50 -9.34
N GLN A 179 -1.18 2.34 -9.84
CA GLN A 179 -0.78 2.85 -11.15
C GLN A 179 -0.59 1.73 -12.17
N THR A 180 -1.28 1.80 -13.30
CA THR A 180 -1.05 0.85 -14.41
C THR A 180 0.35 1.04 -15.03
N SER A 181 0.96 2.24 -14.95
CA SER A 181 2.36 2.43 -15.41
C SER A 181 3.40 1.66 -14.59
N LYS A 182 3.03 1.18 -13.40
CA LYS A 182 3.89 0.40 -12.49
C LYS A 182 3.28 -0.95 -12.10
N THR A 183 2.35 -1.42 -12.93
CA THR A 183 1.75 -2.76 -12.81
C THR A 183 2.34 -3.64 -13.91
N PHE A 184 3.00 -4.72 -13.51
CA PHE A 184 3.65 -5.67 -14.40
C PHE A 184 3.09 -7.08 -14.13
N PRO A 185 2.06 -7.51 -14.90
CA PRO A 185 1.41 -8.81 -14.68
C PRO A 185 2.36 -10.01 -14.79
N ASP A 186 3.42 -9.90 -15.59
CA ASP A 186 4.47 -10.88 -15.80
C ASP A 186 5.71 -10.62 -14.93
N SER A 187 5.57 -9.90 -13.81
CA SER A 187 6.68 -9.61 -12.89
C SER A 187 7.31 -10.89 -12.32
N CYS A 188 8.63 -10.91 -12.20
CA CYS A 188 9.37 -11.96 -11.51
C CYS A 188 9.17 -11.97 -9.99
N ASP A 189 8.59 -10.90 -9.42
CA ASP A 189 8.20 -10.90 -8.00
C ASP A 189 7.17 -12.01 -7.74
N PHE A 190 6.33 -12.35 -8.71
CA PHE A 190 5.41 -13.48 -8.60
C PHE A 190 6.17 -14.82 -8.79
N PRO A 191 6.23 -15.72 -7.79
CA PRO A 191 6.96 -16.99 -7.87
C PRO A 191 6.61 -17.81 -9.13
N ILE A 192 5.33 -17.84 -9.51
CA ILE A 192 4.85 -18.59 -10.68
C ILE A 192 5.49 -18.12 -11.98
N ASN A 193 5.73 -16.82 -12.14
CA ASN A 193 6.30 -16.24 -13.36
C ASN A 193 7.79 -16.57 -13.54
N ARG A 194 8.47 -16.88 -12.44
CA ARG A 194 9.86 -17.35 -12.41
C ARG A 194 9.99 -18.88 -12.26
N GLY A 195 8.92 -19.62 -12.50
CA GLY A 195 8.90 -21.08 -12.49
C GLY A 195 8.98 -21.71 -11.10
N ALA A 196 8.67 -20.94 -10.05
CA ALA A 196 8.58 -21.42 -8.67
C ALA A 196 7.12 -21.66 -8.27
N SER A 197 6.89 -22.58 -7.33
CA SER A 197 5.55 -22.83 -6.80
C SER A 197 5.09 -21.64 -5.94
N PRO A 198 3.85 -21.17 -6.04
CA PRO A 198 3.34 -20.13 -5.15
C PRO A 198 3.17 -20.62 -3.70
N THR A 199 3.06 -21.94 -3.48
CA THR A 199 2.79 -22.55 -2.15
C THR A 199 3.93 -23.42 -1.62
N ASP A 200 4.79 -23.96 -2.50
CA ASP A 200 5.93 -24.78 -2.10
C ASP A 200 7.23 -23.96 -2.15
N ARG A 201 7.56 -23.38 -0.99
CA ARG A 201 8.74 -22.55 -0.76
C ARG A 201 10.06 -23.27 -1.03
N SER A 202 10.11 -24.60 -0.95
CA SER A 202 11.31 -25.38 -1.25
C SER A 202 11.74 -25.28 -2.72
N THR A 203 10.85 -24.81 -3.60
CA THR A 203 11.14 -24.56 -5.02
C THR A 203 11.83 -23.23 -5.28
N TRP A 204 11.66 -22.24 -4.39
CA TRP A 204 12.07 -20.85 -4.62
C TRP A 204 13.59 -20.67 -4.79
N PRO A 205 14.48 -21.38 -4.05
CA PRO A 205 15.92 -21.24 -4.20
C PRO A 205 16.45 -21.54 -5.61
N ARG A 206 15.72 -22.30 -6.43
CA ARG A 206 16.10 -22.59 -7.82
C ARG A 206 15.77 -21.46 -8.80
N SER A 207 15.00 -20.47 -8.35
CA SER A 207 14.45 -19.40 -9.18
C SER A 207 14.84 -18.00 -8.67
N VAL A 208 15.91 -17.88 -7.89
CA VAL A 208 16.34 -16.60 -7.33
C VAL A 208 17.01 -15.71 -8.38
N ASP A 209 17.80 -16.31 -9.28
CA ASP A 209 18.40 -15.62 -10.42
C ASP A 209 17.42 -15.56 -11.59
N THR A 210 16.91 -14.36 -11.87
CA THR A 210 15.89 -14.10 -12.90
C THR A 210 16.48 -13.60 -14.22
N SER A 211 17.81 -13.49 -14.34
CA SER A 211 18.48 -12.85 -15.48
C SER A 211 18.22 -13.55 -16.82
N GLU A 212 18.00 -14.86 -16.80
CA GLU A 212 17.73 -15.69 -17.99
C GLU A 212 16.24 -16.08 -18.09
N MET A 213 15.36 -15.44 -17.32
CA MET A 213 13.93 -15.75 -17.28
C MET A 213 13.10 -14.84 -18.18
N ASN A 214 11.90 -15.32 -18.54
CA ASN A 214 10.96 -14.60 -19.41
C ASN A 214 10.00 -13.67 -18.65
N CYS A 215 10.24 -13.42 -17.36
CA CYS A 215 9.45 -12.51 -16.54
C CYS A 215 10.14 -11.13 -16.45
N GLN A 216 9.37 -10.09 -16.14
CA GLN A 216 9.90 -8.73 -16.02
C GLN A 216 10.46 -8.50 -14.61
N SER A 217 11.61 -7.85 -14.50
CA SER A 217 12.16 -7.49 -13.19
C SER A 217 11.46 -6.31 -12.50
N GLY A 218 10.51 -5.67 -13.18
CA GLY A 218 9.73 -4.58 -12.61
C GLY A 218 8.85 -5.04 -11.45
N ARG A 219 8.92 -4.30 -10.33
CA ARG A 219 7.99 -4.43 -9.18
C ARG A 219 6.55 -4.20 -9.63
N CYS A 220 5.66 -5.16 -9.40
CA CYS A 220 4.22 -4.95 -9.58
C CYS A 220 3.64 -4.25 -8.34
N GLU A 221 3.33 -2.96 -8.45
CA GLU A 221 2.78 -2.18 -7.32
C GLU A 221 1.38 -2.60 -6.90
N ALA A 222 0.65 -3.37 -7.73
CA ALA A 222 -0.71 -3.78 -7.40
C ALA A 222 -0.83 -4.47 -6.05
N PHE A 223 0.08 -5.41 -5.74
CA PHE A 223 0.08 -6.09 -4.45
C PHE A 223 0.28 -5.08 -3.30
N GLU A 224 1.28 -4.21 -3.40
CA GLU A 224 1.62 -3.26 -2.35
C GLU A 224 0.49 -2.29 -2.05
N GLU A 225 -0.06 -1.65 -3.08
CA GLU A 225 -1.10 -0.64 -2.90
C GLU A 225 -2.40 -1.27 -2.37
N ILE A 226 -2.76 -2.46 -2.85
CA ILE A 226 -3.94 -3.15 -2.32
C ILE A 226 -3.69 -3.64 -0.89
N HIS A 227 -2.50 -4.16 -0.60
CA HIS A 227 -2.11 -4.55 0.75
C HIS A 227 -2.16 -3.35 1.71
N HIS A 228 -1.67 -2.17 1.30
CA HIS A 228 -1.79 -0.94 2.09
C HIS A 228 -3.25 -0.59 2.38
N LEU A 229 -4.13 -0.67 1.38
CA LEU A 229 -5.56 -0.38 1.56
C LEU A 229 -6.22 -1.31 2.59
N ILE A 230 -5.92 -2.62 2.52
CA ILE A 230 -6.42 -3.62 3.48
C ILE A 230 -5.81 -3.41 4.87
N ASN A 231 -4.52 -3.11 4.94
CA ASN A 231 -3.81 -2.85 6.20
C ASN A 231 -4.40 -1.64 6.94
N VAL A 232 -4.87 -0.60 6.23
CA VAL A 232 -5.61 0.51 6.88
C VAL A 232 -6.83 -0.01 7.64
N ALA A 233 -7.62 -0.94 7.09
CA ALA A 233 -8.74 -1.54 7.83
C ALA A 233 -8.27 -2.35 9.05
N ALA A 234 -7.17 -3.10 8.92
CA ALA A 234 -6.58 -3.83 10.04
C ALA A 234 -6.11 -2.90 11.18
N THR A 235 -5.60 -1.71 10.84
CA THR A 235 -5.17 -0.72 11.84
C THR A 235 -6.35 -0.17 12.67
N ILE A 236 -7.55 -0.13 12.10
CA ILE A 236 -8.78 0.34 12.75
C ILE A 236 -9.38 -0.77 13.61
N LEU A 237 -9.51 -1.99 13.06
CA LEU A 237 -10.16 -3.10 13.75
C LEU A 237 -9.30 -3.72 14.85
N TYR A 238 -7.98 -3.71 14.67
CA TYR A 238 -7.03 -4.42 15.53
C TYR A 238 -5.84 -3.52 15.94
N PRO A 239 -6.08 -2.33 16.52
CA PRO A 239 -5.05 -1.33 16.74
C PRO A 239 -3.92 -1.78 17.67
N SER A 240 -4.20 -2.68 18.64
CA SER A 240 -3.15 -3.23 19.50
C SER A 240 -2.08 -4.01 18.72
N LYS A 241 -2.47 -4.63 17.60
CA LYS A 241 -1.58 -5.42 16.75
C LYS A 241 -1.00 -4.59 15.62
N TRP A 242 -1.84 -3.84 14.92
CA TRP A 242 -1.53 -3.28 13.60
C TRP A 242 -1.62 -1.75 13.52
N ALA A 243 -1.87 -1.02 14.61
CA ALA A 243 -1.85 0.44 14.53
C ALA A 243 -0.52 0.95 13.98
N THR A 244 -0.55 2.03 13.19
CA THR A 244 0.63 2.60 12.55
C THR A 244 1.45 3.46 13.53
N THR A 245 1.79 2.90 14.68
CA THR A 245 2.61 3.52 15.71
C THR A 245 3.55 2.47 16.30
N PHE A 246 4.66 2.90 16.88
CA PHE A 246 5.63 2.00 17.51
C PHE A 246 5.16 1.39 18.83
N GLU A 247 3.98 1.76 19.31
CA GLU A 247 3.32 1.13 20.47
C GLU A 247 2.49 -0.11 20.09
N SER A 248 2.12 -0.29 18.81
CA SER A 248 1.49 -1.52 18.35
C SER A 248 2.48 -2.68 18.33
N GLU A 249 1.97 -3.92 18.33
CA GLU A 249 2.82 -5.11 18.26
C GLU A 249 3.72 -5.10 17.02
N VAL A 250 3.16 -4.84 15.83
CA VAL A 250 3.94 -4.77 14.59
C VAL A 250 4.92 -3.60 14.58
N GLY A 251 4.50 -2.43 15.10
CA GLY A 251 5.34 -1.24 15.13
C GLY A 251 6.55 -1.41 16.05
N ALA A 252 6.36 -2.04 17.22
CA ALA A 252 7.45 -2.35 18.14
C ALA A 252 8.49 -3.28 17.48
N LEU A 253 8.04 -4.29 16.75
CA LEU A 253 8.91 -5.23 16.03
C LEU A 253 9.67 -4.57 14.87
N LEU A 254 9.03 -3.67 14.13
CA LEU A 254 9.69 -2.90 13.06
C LEU A 254 10.71 -1.91 13.62
N LYS A 255 10.40 -1.30 14.76
CA LYS A 255 11.36 -0.45 15.49
C LYS A 255 12.56 -1.25 15.99
N GLU A 256 12.35 -2.48 16.45
CA GLU A 256 13.45 -3.39 16.80
C GLU A 256 14.29 -3.76 15.58
N ALA A 257 13.65 -4.09 14.45
CA ALA A 257 14.34 -4.39 13.19
C ALA A 257 15.18 -3.20 12.67
N ASN A 258 14.81 -1.96 13.01
CA ASN A 258 15.64 -0.79 12.70
C ASN A 258 16.94 -0.69 13.51
N GLY A 259 16.92 -1.18 14.74
CA GLY A 259 18.06 -1.10 15.64
C GLY A 259 18.55 0.35 15.80
N ASN A 260 19.72 0.65 15.25
CA ASN A 260 20.36 1.97 15.31
C ASN A 260 20.53 2.64 13.94
N CYS A 261 19.77 2.23 12.92
CA CYS A 261 19.88 2.78 11.58
C CYS A 261 19.20 4.16 11.43
N GLY A 262 18.35 4.57 12.38
CA GLY A 262 17.67 5.85 12.32
C GLY A 262 16.64 5.91 11.19
N TRP A 263 16.12 7.11 10.94
CA TRP A 263 15.01 7.35 10.03
C TRP A 263 15.24 8.58 9.15
N GLY A 264 14.68 8.54 7.94
CA GLY A 264 14.72 9.66 7.00
C GLY A 264 14.11 10.93 7.61
N TYR A 265 12.92 10.83 8.21
CA TYR A 265 12.23 11.99 8.79
C TYR A 265 12.98 12.66 9.95
N GLU A 266 13.85 11.92 10.64
CA GLU A 266 14.74 12.42 11.70
C GLU A 266 16.08 12.95 11.17
N LYS A 267 16.37 12.75 9.89
CA LYS A 267 17.64 13.14 9.24
C LYS A 267 18.87 12.48 9.87
N ASN A 268 18.69 11.31 10.47
CA ASN A 268 19.75 10.49 11.07
C ASN A 268 19.86 9.10 10.41
N TRP A 269 19.15 8.87 9.30
CA TRP A 269 19.17 7.62 8.56
C TRP A 269 20.59 7.21 8.15
N ILE A 270 20.86 5.93 8.36
CA ILE A 270 22.07 5.21 7.98
C ILE A 270 21.64 4.03 7.11
N ASP A 271 22.29 3.88 5.96
CA ASP A 271 22.06 2.77 5.05
C ASP A 271 22.30 1.41 5.74
N PRO A 272 21.26 0.58 5.94
CA PRO A 272 21.36 -0.68 6.64
C PRO A 272 22.22 -1.71 5.89
N SER A 273 22.42 -1.55 4.57
CA SER A 273 23.30 -2.43 3.78
C SER A 273 24.79 -2.22 4.06
N THR A 274 25.13 -1.11 4.74
CA THR A 274 26.50 -0.77 5.12
C THR A 274 26.82 -1.17 6.55
N ASN A 275 28.10 -1.15 6.92
CA ASN A 275 28.52 -1.39 8.31
C ASN A 275 28.30 -0.17 9.23
N GLY A 276 27.48 0.81 8.83
CA GLY A 276 27.20 2.03 9.59
C GLY A 276 26.19 1.83 10.72
N CYS A 277 25.33 0.82 10.62
CA CYS A 277 24.36 0.43 11.63
C CYS A 277 24.18 -1.10 11.65
N SER A 278 23.35 -1.60 12.56
CA SER A 278 23.13 -3.03 12.81
C SER A 278 21.70 -3.51 12.52
N GLY A 279 20.83 -2.61 12.07
CA GLY A 279 19.45 -2.93 11.73
C GLY A 279 19.30 -3.60 10.37
N THR A 280 18.14 -4.19 10.17
CA THR A 280 17.73 -4.88 8.95
C THR A 280 16.57 -4.18 8.22
N TYR A 281 16.01 -3.13 8.84
CA TYR A 281 14.98 -2.27 8.26
C TYR A 281 15.26 -0.80 8.55
N ALA A 282 15.33 0.05 7.53
CA ALA A 282 15.34 1.49 7.70
C ALA A 282 14.64 2.13 6.50
N TYR A 283 14.12 3.35 6.65
CA TYR A 283 13.50 4.05 5.54
C TYR A 283 14.12 5.43 5.39
N ASN A 284 14.58 5.76 4.18
CA ASN A 284 15.37 6.96 3.93
C ASN A 284 14.53 8.20 3.60
N ASP A 285 13.24 8.04 3.30
CA ASP A 285 12.34 9.13 2.91
C ASP A 285 12.12 10.10 4.09
N GLU A 286 12.54 11.36 3.91
CA GLU A 286 12.36 12.42 4.92
C GLU A 286 10.89 12.82 5.17
N THR A 287 9.97 12.40 4.30
CA THR A 287 8.54 12.70 4.39
C THR A 287 7.73 11.56 5.00
N CYS A 288 8.32 10.38 5.14
CA CYS A 288 7.70 9.20 5.73
C CYS A 288 7.82 9.28 7.26
N ASP A 289 6.72 9.66 7.91
CA ASP A 289 6.63 9.69 9.36
C ASP A 289 6.41 8.29 9.95
N GLU A 290 6.29 8.20 11.27
CA GLU A 290 6.07 6.93 11.99
C GLU A 290 4.92 6.10 11.42
N SER A 291 3.82 6.73 11.01
CA SER A 291 2.68 6.02 10.42
C SER A 291 3.07 5.35 9.11
N CYS A 292 3.76 6.10 8.24
CA CYS A 292 4.30 5.58 7.00
C CYS A 292 5.33 4.45 7.24
N LEU A 293 6.23 4.58 8.22
CA LEU A 293 7.20 3.53 8.52
C LEU A 293 6.55 2.20 8.92
N VAL A 294 5.54 2.26 9.79
CA VAL A 294 4.89 1.03 10.27
C VAL A 294 4.08 0.37 9.15
N ILE A 295 3.35 1.15 8.34
CA ILE A 295 2.53 0.56 7.26
C ILE A 295 3.39 -0.04 6.13
N GLU A 296 4.48 0.63 5.74
CA GLU A 296 5.45 0.15 4.74
C GLU A 296 6.21 -1.08 5.27
N GLY A 297 6.67 -1.05 6.53
CA GLY A 297 7.33 -2.18 7.16
C GLY A 297 6.46 -3.42 7.28
N THR A 298 5.15 -3.23 7.52
CA THR A 298 4.17 -4.32 7.53
C THR A 298 4.05 -4.95 6.15
N TYR A 299 3.98 -4.13 5.09
CA TYR A 299 4.04 -4.60 3.72
C TYR A 299 5.34 -5.37 3.44
N TRP A 300 6.51 -4.81 3.77
CA TRP A 300 7.81 -5.46 3.53
C TRP A 300 7.90 -6.86 4.15
N ALA A 301 7.38 -7.02 5.37
CA ALA A 301 7.32 -8.33 6.03
C ALA A 301 6.36 -9.29 5.31
N SER A 302 5.15 -8.83 4.97
CA SER A 302 4.13 -9.61 4.28
C SER A 302 4.58 -10.08 2.89
N ILE A 303 5.09 -9.17 2.05
CA ILE A 303 5.59 -9.47 0.70
C ILE A 303 6.84 -10.36 0.73
N THR A 304 7.69 -10.23 1.77
CA THR A 304 8.78 -11.17 2.00
C THR A 304 8.23 -12.57 2.24
N TYR A 305 7.28 -12.71 3.17
CA TYR A 305 6.74 -14.00 3.57
C TYR A 305 6.20 -14.75 2.36
N VAL A 306 5.37 -14.11 1.53
CA VAL A 306 4.80 -14.74 0.33
C VAL A 306 5.81 -14.90 -0.83
N GLY A 307 7.05 -14.44 -0.69
CA GLY A 307 8.14 -14.71 -1.63
C GLY A 307 8.33 -13.67 -2.73
N GLY A 308 7.60 -12.55 -2.64
CA GLY A 308 7.63 -11.45 -3.60
C GLY A 308 9.00 -10.80 -3.75
N LEU A 309 9.81 -10.83 -2.69
CA LEU A 309 11.14 -10.20 -2.69
C LEU A 309 12.28 -11.18 -3.00
N TYR A 310 12.04 -12.50 -3.02
CA TYR A 310 13.11 -13.50 -2.99
C TYR A 310 13.75 -13.75 -4.37
N THR A 311 14.23 -12.69 -5.02
CA THR A 311 15.07 -12.71 -6.24
C THR A 311 16.36 -11.92 -5.99
N SER A 312 17.43 -12.25 -6.72
CA SER A 312 18.72 -11.54 -6.57
C SER A 312 18.57 -10.05 -6.87
N GLU A 313 17.91 -9.71 -7.98
CA GLU A 313 17.71 -8.32 -8.41
C GLU A 313 16.82 -7.56 -7.42
N ARG A 314 15.74 -8.17 -6.93
CA ARG A 314 14.80 -7.50 -6.03
C ARG A 314 15.43 -7.21 -4.69
N THR A 315 16.04 -8.20 -4.06
CA THR A 315 16.74 -8.03 -2.77
C THR A 315 17.91 -7.04 -2.86
N GLU A 316 18.62 -6.96 -3.98
CA GLU A 316 19.64 -5.92 -4.22
C GLU A 316 19.02 -4.53 -4.34
N SER A 317 17.93 -4.39 -5.10
CA SER A 317 17.29 -3.09 -5.38
C SER A 317 16.69 -2.39 -4.17
N ILE A 318 16.32 -3.15 -3.12
CA ILE A 318 15.69 -2.65 -1.90
C ILE A 318 16.65 -2.62 -0.70
N SER A 319 17.92 -2.99 -0.91
CA SER A 319 18.87 -3.27 0.18
C SER A 319 19.20 -2.05 1.04
N ASN A 320 19.00 -0.83 0.53
CA ASN A 320 19.10 0.40 1.30
C ASN A 320 17.95 0.59 2.30
N GLU A 321 16.93 -0.25 2.29
CA GLU A 321 15.76 -0.13 3.17
C GLU A 321 15.41 -1.42 3.89
N TRP A 322 15.38 -2.56 3.19
CA TRP A 322 14.95 -3.84 3.75
C TRP A 322 15.95 -4.95 3.43
N LEU A 323 16.47 -5.58 4.48
CA LEU A 323 17.49 -6.64 4.38
C LEU A 323 16.99 -8.02 4.79
N MET A 324 15.69 -8.13 5.06
CA MET A 324 15.02 -9.38 5.37
C MET A 324 14.25 -9.91 4.16
N GLY A 325 14.76 -9.76 2.93
CA GLY A 325 14.06 -10.19 1.71
C GLY A 325 14.00 -11.71 1.49
N THR A 326 14.64 -12.49 2.36
CA THR A 326 14.57 -13.95 2.38
C THR A 326 13.58 -14.39 3.47
N PRO A 327 12.59 -15.25 3.20
CA PRO A 327 11.56 -15.59 4.19
C PRO A 327 12.08 -16.52 5.29
N ASP A 328 12.48 -17.74 4.92
CA ASP A 328 12.71 -18.85 5.83
C ASP A 328 14.21 -19.03 6.12
N ASN A 329 14.56 -19.52 7.30
CA ASN A 329 15.95 -19.68 7.75
C ASN A 329 16.76 -20.77 7.02
N PHE A 330 16.09 -21.71 6.34
CA PHE A 330 16.75 -22.75 5.56
C PHE A 330 17.16 -22.28 4.16
N MET A 331 16.68 -21.11 3.74
CA MET A 331 16.97 -20.54 2.43
C MET A 331 18.31 -19.81 2.43
N GLU A 332 19.00 -19.81 1.28
CA GLU A 332 20.17 -18.95 1.11
C GLU A 332 19.73 -17.49 1.17
N VAL A 333 20.44 -16.69 1.97
CA VAL A 333 20.12 -15.28 2.21
C VAL A 333 20.62 -14.40 1.06
N TYR A 334 19.74 -13.50 0.63
CA TYR A 334 20.01 -12.43 -0.33
C TYR A 334 19.59 -11.07 0.24
N PRO A 335 20.26 -9.95 -0.11
CA PRO A 335 21.36 -9.87 -1.10
C PRO A 335 22.68 -10.45 -0.57
N LYS A 336 23.50 -11.03 -1.47
CA LYS A 336 24.78 -11.64 -1.07
C LYS A 336 25.81 -10.58 -0.69
N GLY A 337 26.60 -10.86 0.34
CA GLY A 337 27.72 -10.00 0.76
C GLY A 337 27.32 -8.77 1.58
N VAL A 338 26.04 -8.63 1.94
CA VAL A 338 25.55 -7.59 2.85
C VAL A 338 25.54 -8.12 4.28
N THR A 339 26.27 -7.47 5.18
CA THR A 339 26.52 -7.95 6.56
C THR A 339 25.22 -8.16 7.35
N ASN A 340 24.27 -7.24 7.22
CA ASN A 340 23.02 -7.25 7.98
C ASN A 340 21.90 -8.04 7.28
N ALA A 341 22.15 -8.59 6.08
CA ALA A 341 21.17 -9.41 5.39
C ALA A 341 20.95 -10.72 6.14
N VAL A 342 19.68 -11.07 6.35
CA VAL A 342 19.26 -12.23 7.14
C VAL A 342 17.87 -12.68 6.66
N SER A 343 17.45 -13.92 6.94
CA SER A 343 16.05 -14.29 6.69
C SER A 343 15.11 -13.57 7.66
N LEU A 344 13.88 -13.29 7.26
CA LEU A 344 12.84 -12.72 8.13
C LEU A 344 12.63 -13.60 9.37
N GLU A 345 12.56 -14.92 9.20
CA GLU A 345 12.42 -15.87 10.30
C GLU A 345 13.56 -15.78 11.33
N THR A 346 14.79 -15.50 10.89
CA THR A 346 15.96 -15.40 11.78
C THR A 346 16.13 -13.99 12.34
N GLY A 347 15.94 -12.97 11.50
CA GLY A 347 16.17 -11.55 11.83
C GLY A 347 15.07 -10.94 12.69
N SER A 348 13.83 -11.39 12.51
CA SER A 348 12.70 -10.97 13.34
C SER A 348 11.68 -12.12 13.48
N PRO A 349 11.96 -13.12 14.35
CA PRO A 349 11.11 -14.31 14.50
C PRO A 349 9.67 -13.99 14.91
N ALA A 350 9.46 -12.94 15.71
CA ALA A 350 8.13 -12.51 16.12
C ALA A 350 7.38 -11.81 14.97
N LEU A 351 8.06 -11.00 14.15
CA LEU A 351 7.44 -10.39 12.97
C LEU A 351 7.10 -11.45 11.93
N TYR A 352 7.99 -12.43 11.72
CA TYR A 352 7.70 -13.61 10.91
C TYR A 352 6.46 -14.35 11.42
N ALA A 353 6.35 -14.59 12.73
CA ALA A 353 5.18 -15.23 13.32
C ALA A 353 3.88 -14.41 13.11
N MET A 354 3.95 -13.08 13.20
CA MET A 354 2.79 -12.22 12.95
C MET A 354 2.30 -12.28 11.51
N VAL A 355 3.22 -12.18 10.53
CA VAL A 355 2.84 -12.17 9.10
C VAL A 355 2.60 -13.55 8.51
N SER A 356 2.97 -14.61 9.23
CA SER A 356 2.73 -16.01 8.82
C SER A 356 1.46 -16.62 9.38
N ASP A 357 0.88 -16.02 10.43
CA ASP A 357 -0.45 -16.36 10.87
C ASP A 357 -1.46 -15.72 9.90
N THR A 358 -2.23 -16.56 9.22
CA THR A 358 -3.26 -16.14 8.25
C THR A 358 -4.63 -16.68 8.64
N THR A 359 -4.79 -17.12 9.91
CA THR A 359 -6.00 -17.81 10.36
C THR A 359 -6.55 -17.29 11.68
N SER A 360 -5.70 -16.77 12.56
CA SER A 360 -6.15 -16.21 13.83
C SER A 360 -6.91 -14.90 13.64
N GLU A 361 -7.76 -14.57 14.61
CA GLU A 361 -8.45 -13.29 14.65
C GLU A 361 -7.44 -12.13 14.66
N GLY A 362 -7.65 -11.17 13.75
CA GLY A 362 -6.73 -10.06 13.54
C GLY A 362 -5.59 -10.36 12.58
N HIS A 363 -5.44 -11.59 12.10
CA HIS A 363 -4.35 -12.01 11.22
C HIS A 363 -4.86 -12.56 9.87
N ALA A 364 -6.11 -13.02 9.80
CA ALA A 364 -6.70 -13.64 8.60
C ALA A 364 -6.73 -12.78 7.34
N TRP A 365 -6.48 -11.46 7.43
CA TRP A 365 -6.36 -10.58 6.27
C TRP A 365 -5.02 -10.66 5.54
N LEU A 366 -4.02 -11.29 6.17
CA LEU A 366 -2.69 -11.45 5.60
C LEU A 366 -2.67 -12.56 4.54
N PRO A 367 -1.94 -12.37 3.43
CA PRO A 367 -1.85 -13.39 2.40
C PRO A 367 -0.93 -14.54 2.83
N GLU A 368 -1.39 -15.78 2.67
CA GLU A 368 -0.57 -16.99 2.82
C GLU A 368 0.25 -17.26 1.55
N VAL A 369 -0.31 -16.90 0.40
CA VAL A 369 0.19 -17.21 -0.95
C VAL A 369 0.31 -15.94 -1.76
N MET A 370 1.40 -15.82 -2.54
CA MET A 370 1.58 -14.69 -3.44
C MET A 370 0.58 -14.75 -4.58
N THR A 371 -0.09 -13.63 -4.85
CA THR A 371 -1.08 -13.50 -5.94
C THR A 371 -0.43 -13.79 -7.30
N ASP A 372 -1.16 -14.43 -8.21
CA ASP A 372 -0.72 -14.65 -9.60
C ASP A 372 -1.46 -13.76 -10.61
N GLY A 373 -2.41 -12.93 -10.16
CA GLY A 373 -3.23 -12.08 -11.02
C GLY A 373 -4.30 -12.84 -11.82
N HIS A 374 -4.63 -14.07 -11.40
CA HIS A 374 -5.60 -14.94 -12.06
C HIS A 374 -6.60 -15.53 -11.05
N TYR A 375 -7.34 -14.65 -10.37
CA TYR A 375 -8.52 -15.06 -9.60
C TYR A 375 -9.53 -15.85 -10.47
N LYS A 376 -10.04 -16.98 -9.95
CA LYS A 376 -10.97 -17.86 -10.67
C LYS A 376 -12.39 -17.88 -10.09
N GLY A 377 -12.64 -17.16 -8.99
CA GLY A 377 -13.97 -16.99 -8.42
C GLY A 377 -14.63 -18.28 -7.90
N PHE A 378 -15.95 -18.18 -7.79
CA PHE A 378 -16.84 -19.00 -6.94
C PHE A 378 -17.54 -20.16 -7.67
N ASP A 379 -17.16 -20.44 -8.93
CA ASP A 379 -17.88 -21.39 -9.77
C ASP A 379 -17.47 -22.85 -9.48
N ASN A 380 -18.09 -23.41 -8.44
CA ASN A 380 -18.32 -24.83 -8.12
C ASN A 380 -17.16 -25.85 -8.31
N ASN A 381 -16.77 -26.44 -7.16
CA ASN A 381 -15.87 -27.58 -6.92
C ASN A 381 -14.36 -27.26 -6.85
N VAL A 382 -13.91 -26.82 -5.68
CA VAL A 382 -12.53 -27.06 -5.22
C VAL A 382 -12.57 -28.02 -4.02
N PRO A 383 -11.76 -29.10 -4.01
CA PRO A 383 -11.70 -30.04 -2.89
C PRO A 383 -11.29 -29.35 -1.59
N SER A 384 -11.87 -29.77 -0.47
CA SER A 384 -11.53 -29.27 0.86
C SER A 384 -10.01 -29.23 1.08
N PRO A 385 -9.47 -28.19 1.77
CA PRO A 385 -8.08 -28.13 2.15
C PRO A 385 -7.67 -29.41 2.90
N PRO A 386 -6.44 -29.93 2.72
CA PRO A 386 -5.96 -31.03 3.54
C PRO A 386 -6.02 -30.59 5.01
N THR A 387 -6.95 -31.16 5.76
CA THR A 387 -7.03 -31.00 7.21
C THR A 387 -5.81 -31.68 7.82
N GLN A 388 -4.72 -30.96 7.97
CA GLN A 388 -3.62 -31.37 8.83
C GLN A 388 -2.86 -30.14 9.33
N ALA A 389 -3.27 -29.68 10.51
CA ALA A 389 -2.46 -28.83 11.35
C ALA A 389 -1.09 -29.51 11.59
N PRO A 390 0.04 -28.75 11.63
CA PRO A 390 1.33 -29.31 11.99
C PRO A 390 1.27 -29.87 13.40
N THR A 391 1.35 -31.19 13.53
CA THR A 391 1.38 -31.85 14.83
C THR A 391 2.73 -31.54 15.48
N ARG A 392 2.71 -30.74 16.55
CA ARG A 392 3.87 -30.57 17.44
C ARG A 392 4.27 -31.91 18.05
N GLY A 393 5.54 -32.28 17.90
CA GLY A 393 6.25 -33.10 18.88
C GLY A 393 6.94 -34.34 18.32
N ALA A 394 8.25 -34.23 18.05
CA ALA A 394 9.26 -35.19 18.49
C ALA A 394 10.68 -34.67 18.23
N THR A 395 11.38 -34.26 19.28
CA THR A 395 12.85 -34.38 19.40
C THR A 395 13.13 -35.44 20.46
N PRO A 396 14.33 -36.05 20.58
CA PRO A 396 15.51 -35.99 19.70
C PRO A 396 16.12 -37.37 19.40
N THR A 397 16.98 -37.49 18.38
CA THR A 397 18.12 -38.42 18.46
C THR A 397 19.36 -37.84 17.81
N GLN A 398 20.39 -37.77 18.65
CA GLN A 398 21.79 -37.42 18.42
C GLN A 398 22.42 -38.14 17.22
N ALA A 399 23.16 -37.38 16.41
CA ALA A 399 24.30 -37.90 15.65
C ALA A 399 25.44 -36.86 15.64
N THR A 400 26.58 -37.26 16.19
CA THR A 400 27.86 -36.54 16.25
C THR A 400 28.64 -36.61 14.91
N PRO A 401 29.66 -35.75 14.72
CA PRO A 401 30.09 -35.25 13.41
C PRO A 401 31.25 -36.03 12.78
N THR A 402 31.47 -35.88 11.47
CA THR A 402 32.73 -36.28 10.81
C THR A 402 33.16 -35.27 9.76
N SER A 403 34.19 -34.50 10.14
CA SER A 403 35.41 -34.11 9.41
C SER A 403 35.41 -33.70 7.93
N ALA A 404 35.90 -32.47 7.71
CA ALA A 404 36.34 -31.87 6.45
C ALA A 404 37.61 -32.50 5.82
N PRO A 405 37.98 -32.06 4.60
CA PRO A 405 39.33 -31.47 4.45
C PRO A 405 39.43 -30.21 3.53
N THR A 406 40.03 -29.16 4.11
CA THR A 406 41.13 -28.27 3.69
C THR A 406 41.48 -27.96 2.21
N ARG A 407 41.33 -26.66 1.88
CA ARG A 407 42.17 -25.64 1.17
C ARG A 407 43.04 -25.96 -0.07
N GLY A 408 42.97 -24.98 -0.99
CA GLY A 408 44.09 -24.30 -1.68
C GLY A 408 43.76 -23.99 -3.15
N ALA A 409 44.13 -22.89 -3.81
CA ALA A 409 44.70 -21.58 -3.51
C ALA A 409 44.55 -20.73 -4.80
N THR A 410 44.45 -19.39 -4.70
CA THR A 410 44.57 -18.39 -5.79
C THR A 410 46.03 -18.27 -6.26
N PRO A 411 46.41 -17.66 -7.42
CA PRO A 411 46.34 -16.20 -7.68
C PRO A 411 46.07 -15.83 -9.19
N THR A 412 45.68 -14.63 -9.64
CA THR A 412 46.54 -13.43 -9.84
C THR A 412 45.80 -12.34 -10.66
N GLN A 413 45.85 -11.10 -10.14
CA GLN A 413 45.94 -9.73 -10.73
C GLN A 413 45.02 -9.14 -11.83
N ALA A 414 44.80 -7.84 -11.62
CA ALA A 414 44.05 -6.79 -12.33
C ALA A 414 44.62 -6.35 -13.70
N PRO A 415 43.98 -5.36 -14.36
CA PRO A 415 44.50 -3.99 -14.26
C PRO A 415 43.45 -2.84 -14.19
N THR A 416 44.02 -1.64 -14.06
CA THR A 416 43.64 -0.31 -13.54
C THR A 416 42.74 0.62 -14.38
N SER A 417 42.19 1.65 -13.70
CA SER A 417 41.94 3.07 -14.11
C SER A 417 40.44 3.45 -14.27
N ALA A 418 39.90 4.61 -13.89
CA ALA A 418 40.47 5.94 -13.63
C ALA A 418 39.56 6.81 -12.72
N THR A 419 40.19 7.79 -12.06
CA THR A 419 39.65 8.88 -11.24
C THR A 419 38.81 9.90 -12.02
N THR A 420 37.75 10.46 -11.43
CA THR A 420 37.33 11.85 -11.73
C THR A 420 36.78 12.53 -10.48
N SER A 421 37.44 13.62 -10.10
CA SER A 421 37.09 14.57 -9.03
C SER A 421 36.05 15.59 -9.49
N SER A 422 35.07 15.98 -8.65
CA SER A 422 34.26 17.18 -8.88
C SER A 422 34.24 18.11 -7.65
N THR A 423 34.56 19.36 -7.93
CA THR A 423 34.88 20.48 -7.06
C THR A 423 33.64 21.13 -6.42
N THR A 424 33.79 21.53 -5.16
CA THR A 424 32.87 22.33 -4.32
C THR A 424 32.72 23.80 -4.81
N SER A 425 31.60 24.19 -5.45
CA SER A 425 31.25 25.63 -5.63
C SER A 425 29.76 25.97 -5.91
N GLY A 426 28.80 25.17 -5.43
CA GLY A 426 27.44 25.14 -6.01
C GLY A 426 26.42 26.26 -5.67
N CYS A 427 26.65 27.13 -4.67
CA CYS A 427 25.53 27.90 -4.06
C CYS A 427 25.60 29.42 -4.21
N VAL A 428 25.61 29.91 -5.45
CA VAL A 428 25.52 31.35 -5.77
C VAL A 428 24.36 31.60 -6.73
N ASP A 429 23.54 32.62 -6.45
CA ASP A 429 22.45 33.02 -7.35
C ASP A 429 23.00 33.66 -8.64
N ASP A 430 22.37 33.35 -9.78
CA ASP A 430 22.67 33.98 -11.06
C ASP A 430 22.21 35.45 -11.05
N GLU A 431 23.17 36.37 -10.98
CA GLU A 431 22.92 37.81 -10.96
C GLU A 431 22.25 38.34 -12.23
N ASP A 432 22.36 37.61 -13.34
CA ASP A 432 21.80 37.96 -14.65
C ASP A 432 20.42 37.33 -14.90
N PHE A 433 19.95 36.45 -14.02
CA PHE A 433 18.63 35.83 -14.15
C PHE A 433 17.49 36.86 -14.09
N ARG A 434 16.62 36.87 -15.12
CA ARG A 434 15.43 37.73 -15.21
C ARG A 434 14.20 36.95 -15.72
N PHE A 435 13.19 36.76 -14.86
CA PHE A 435 12.00 35.93 -15.18
C PHE A 435 10.89 36.68 -15.95
N LYS A 436 10.40 36.11 -17.07
CA LYS A 436 9.20 36.55 -17.82
C LYS A 436 8.22 35.38 -17.99
N ASN A 437 6.92 35.63 -17.79
CA ASN A 437 5.86 34.73 -18.22
C ASN A 437 4.73 35.56 -18.86
N LYS A 438 4.34 35.22 -20.09
CA LYS A 438 2.96 34.95 -20.56
C LYS A 438 2.86 35.03 -22.08
N LYS A 439 2.16 34.01 -22.62
CA LYS A 439 1.36 33.95 -23.85
C LYS A 439 1.91 34.68 -25.10
N LYS A 440 2.18 33.86 -26.13
CA LYS A 440 2.44 34.18 -27.54
C LYS A 440 3.90 34.49 -27.94
N LYS A 441 4.19 34.03 -29.16
CA LYS A 441 5.47 33.72 -29.81
C LYS A 441 6.43 34.94 -29.96
N SER A 442 7.72 34.60 -30.12
CA SER A 442 8.86 35.38 -30.67
C SER A 442 9.41 36.64 -29.96
N TYR A 443 10.73 36.59 -29.70
CA TYR A 443 11.80 37.60 -29.46
C TYR A 443 11.60 38.92 -28.65
N PHE A 444 12.38 39.00 -27.54
CA PHE A 444 13.17 40.10 -26.93
C PHE A 444 12.70 41.58 -26.83
N ARG A 445 12.52 42.06 -25.58
CA ARG A 445 13.35 43.06 -24.84
C ARG A 445 12.55 43.59 -23.64
N PHE A 446 13.19 43.64 -22.47
CA PHE A 446 12.92 44.71 -21.51
C PHE A 446 14.26 45.37 -21.16
N LYS A 447 14.56 46.49 -21.83
CA LYS A 447 15.47 47.48 -21.27
C LYS A 447 14.83 48.01 -19.97
N ASN A 448 15.60 48.06 -18.89
CA ASN A 448 15.32 48.79 -17.65
C ASN A 448 14.02 48.46 -16.87
N LYS A 449 13.90 47.24 -16.32
CA LYS A 449 13.16 47.05 -15.05
C LYS A 449 13.99 46.29 -14.01
N LYS A 450 14.61 47.04 -13.10
CA LYS A 450 15.41 46.61 -11.93
C LYS A 450 14.66 45.74 -10.88
N LYS A 451 13.52 45.11 -11.19
CA LYS A 451 12.59 44.50 -10.20
C LYS A 451 12.38 42.98 -10.33
N LYS A 452 13.20 42.26 -11.12
CA LYS A 452 12.98 40.83 -11.42
C LYS A 452 14.25 39.94 -11.38
N SER A 453 15.09 40.12 -10.37
CA SER A 453 16.21 39.21 -10.02
C SER A 453 15.79 38.17 -8.96
N CYS A 454 16.67 37.23 -8.61
CA CYS A 454 16.49 36.30 -7.50
C CYS A 454 16.08 37.05 -6.21
N GLU A 455 16.86 38.05 -5.79
CA GLU A 455 16.56 38.85 -4.60
C GLU A 455 15.25 39.66 -4.70
N LYS A 456 15.04 40.37 -5.83
CA LYS A 456 13.94 41.35 -5.90
C LYS A 456 12.59 40.75 -6.25
N TRP A 457 12.57 39.56 -6.86
CA TRP A 457 11.34 38.90 -7.27
C TRP A 457 11.11 37.57 -6.56
N VAL A 458 12.10 36.69 -6.48
CA VAL A 458 11.95 35.42 -5.74
C VAL A 458 11.89 35.74 -4.23
N ALA A 459 12.90 36.43 -3.71
CA ALA A 459 13.03 36.81 -2.30
C ALA A 459 12.22 38.07 -1.88
N LYS A 460 11.25 38.54 -2.68
CA LYS A 460 10.51 39.80 -2.46
C LYS A 460 9.94 39.99 -1.04
N ASN A 461 9.65 38.90 -0.31
CA ASN A 461 9.17 38.91 1.07
C ASN A 461 9.95 37.93 1.97
N ALA A 462 11.25 37.72 1.72
CA ALA A 462 12.06 36.74 2.44
C ALA A 462 12.11 37.01 3.96
N ASN A 463 12.04 38.29 4.37
CA ASN A 463 11.94 38.67 5.78
C ASN A 463 10.63 38.25 6.48
N LYS A 464 9.64 37.73 5.74
CA LYS A 464 8.33 37.29 6.27
C LYS A 464 8.14 35.78 6.18
N LEU A 465 9.22 35.01 5.98
CA LEU A 465 9.15 33.55 5.85
C LEU A 465 8.74 32.82 7.14
N HIS A 466 8.70 33.49 8.29
CA HIS A 466 8.05 32.97 9.50
C HIS A 466 6.53 32.75 9.33
N LYS A 467 5.87 33.34 8.32
CA LYS A 467 4.44 33.08 8.03
C LYS A 467 4.28 32.13 6.83
N LYS A 468 3.58 31.01 7.04
CA LYS A 468 3.34 29.95 6.06
C LYS A 468 2.91 30.46 4.67
N LYS A 469 2.08 31.51 4.59
CA LYS A 469 1.64 32.09 3.31
C LYS A 469 2.77 32.63 2.43
N PHE A 470 3.83 33.17 3.02
CA PHE A 470 4.97 33.72 2.28
C PHE A 470 5.96 32.63 1.86
N VAL A 471 6.12 31.58 2.68
CA VAL A 471 6.84 30.35 2.30
C VAL A 471 6.19 29.72 1.07
N ARG A 472 4.86 29.49 1.11
CA ARG A 472 4.10 28.95 -0.03
C ARG A 472 4.25 29.81 -1.29
N ALA A 473 4.14 31.14 -1.14
CA ALA A 473 4.27 32.05 -2.27
C ALA A 473 5.69 32.07 -2.88
N MET A 474 6.73 31.83 -2.08
CA MET A 474 8.12 31.77 -2.53
C MET A 474 8.45 30.39 -3.14
N LYS A 475 8.00 29.29 -2.52
CA LYS A 475 8.07 27.94 -3.11
C LYS A 475 7.46 27.92 -4.51
N LYS A 476 6.26 28.52 -4.68
CA LYS A 476 5.58 28.65 -5.98
C LYS A 476 6.37 29.43 -7.04
N LYS A 477 7.28 30.33 -6.66
CA LYS A 477 8.17 31.03 -7.62
C LYS A 477 9.36 30.17 -8.00
N CYS A 478 10.00 29.52 -7.02
CA CYS A 478 11.13 28.61 -7.22
C CYS A 478 10.75 27.42 -8.12
N ARG A 479 9.53 26.88 -7.98
CA ARG A 479 9.05 25.76 -8.82
C ARG A 479 8.75 26.09 -10.28
N LYS A 480 8.78 27.36 -10.69
CA LYS A 480 8.51 27.70 -12.10
C LYS A 480 9.64 27.24 -13.00
N LYS A 481 9.32 26.81 -14.22
CA LYS A 481 10.33 26.48 -15.26
C LYS A 481 10.58 27.67 -16.20
N PHE A 482 11.83 27.86 -16.58
CA PHE A 482 12.31 28.77 -17.62
C PHE A 482 13.43 28.10 -18.40
N LYS A 483 13.32 28.05 -19.74
CA LYS A 483 14.27 27.35 -20.63
C LYS A 483 14.56 25.91 -20.16
N ASN A 484 13.52 25.17 -19.77
CA ASN A 484 13.56 23.79 -19.28
C ASN A 484 14.36 23.58 -17.97
N LYS A 485 14.77 24.66 -17.29
CA LYS A 485 15.34 24.63 -15.94
C LYS A 485 14.40 25.29 -14.94
N HIS A 486 14.40 24.85 -13.70
CA HIS A 486 13.61 25.49 -12.66
C HIS A 486 14.24 26.82 -12.21
N VAL A 487 13.44 27.70 -11.60
CA VAL A 487 13.96 28.96 -11.05
C VAL A 487 14.98 28.70 -9.95
N TRP A 488 14.88 27.59 -9.20
CA TRP A 488 15.91 27.22 -8.22
C TRP A 488 17.27 26.89 -8.85
N ASP A 489 17.33 26.45 -10.11
CA ASP A 489 18.61 26.22 -10.81
C ASP A 489 19.34 27.53 -11.15
N TYR A 490 18.59 28.63 -11.27
CA TYR A 490 19.14 29.97 -11.49
C TYR A 490 19.29 30.77 -10.19
N CYS A 491 18.50 30.44 -9.17
CA CYS A 491 18.48 31.11 -7.88
C CYS A 491 18.68 30.10 -6.73
N PRO A 492 19.77 29.29 -6.74
CA PRO A 492 19.94 28.19 -5.79
C PRO A 492 20.03 28.68 -4.35
N LYS A 493 20.75 29.77 -4.09
CA LYS A 493 20.87 30.36 -2.74
C LYS A 493 19.56 30.99 -2.28
N THR A 494 18.85 31.68 -3.15
CA THR A 494 17.57 32.30 -2.78
C THR A 494 16.49 31.24 -2.55
N CYS A 495 16.42 30.19 -3.37
CA CYS A 495 15.41 29.16 -3.23
C CYS A 495 15.69 28.19 -2.06
N ALA A 496 16.95 28.07 -1.64
CA ALA A 496 17.34 27.40 -0.40
C ALA A 496 16.61 27.93 0.85
N LEU A 497 16.31 29.23 0.91
CA LEU A 497 15.58 29.84 2.03
C LEU A 497 14.17 29.24 2.27
N VAL A 498 13.65 28.45 1.33
CA VAL A 498 12.38 27.73 1.47
C VAL A 498 12.52 26.23 1.18
N GLY A 499 13.72 25.65 1.27
CA GLY A 499 13.92 24.21 1.11
C GLY A 499 13.74 23.73 -0.34
N LEU A 500 14.19 24.49 -1.35
CA LEU A 500 14.10 24.08 -2.77
C LEU A 500 15.40 24.34 -3.55
N GLY A 501 15.83 23.32 -4.30
CA GLY A 501 17.05 23.33 -5.12
C GLY A 501 18.23 22.69 -4.39
N ASP A 502 19.35 22.49 -5.09
CA ASP A 502 20.50 21.72 -4.60
C ASP A 502 21.26 22.36 -3.42
N CYS A 503 20.90 23.59 -3.05
CA CYS A 503 21.53 24.35 -1.98
C CYS A 503 20.65 24.49 -0.72
N ALA A 504 19.54 23.76 -0.67
CA ALA A 504 18.44 23.96 0.26
C ALA A 504 18.43 23.05 1.48
#